data_AF-A0A257X0Q0-F1
#
_entry.id   AF-A0A257X0Q0-F1
#
_cell.length_a   1.000
_cell.length_b   1.000
_cell.length_c   1.000
_cell.angle_alpha   90.00
_cell.angle_beta   90.00
_cell.angle_gamma   90.00
#
_symmetry.space_group_name_H-M   'P 1'
#
loop_
_entity.id
_entity.type
_entity.pdbx_description
1 polymer ?
#
loop_
_entity_poly.entity_id
_entity_poly.type
_entity_poly.pdbx_seq_one_letter_code
_entity_poly.pdbx_strand_id
1 'polypeptide(L)' 'MLKEPHEGLAKMLSPGTYGHGGAWGTQAWIDPKKEVIYVLMVQRANFPNSDASPVREAFQNAAAKALWK' A
#
# COMPACT_ATOMS: atom_id res chain seq x y z
N MET A 1 -6.26 8.43 6.59
CA MET A 1 -7.02 7.27 7.09
C MET A 1 -7.94 6.79 5.99
N LEU A 2 -7.86 5.51 5.62
CA LEU A 2 -8.76 4.87 4.67
C LEU A 2 -10.13 4.68 5.35
N LYS A 3 -11.17 5.31 4.80
CA LYS A 3 -12.54 5.11 5.30
C LYS A 3 -13.09 3.77 4.85
N GLU A 4 -13.06 3.50 3.55
CA GLU A 4 -13.57 2.28 2.94
C GLU A 4 -12.57 1.72 1.92
N PRO A 5 -12.34 0.40 1.91
CA PRO A 5 -11.59 -0.27 0.85
C PRO A 5 -12.27 -0.05 -0.51
N HIS A 6 -11.47 0.05 -1.56
CA HIS A 6 -11.94 0.20 -2.94
C HIS A 6 -11.04 -0.59 -3.88
N GLU A 7 -11.56 -0.89 -5.07
CA GLU A 7 -10.83 -1.66 -6.08
C GLU A 7 -9.45 -1.06 -6.40
N GLY A 8 -8.49 -1.94 -6.70
CA GLY A 8 -7.08 -1.58 -6.89
C GLY A 8 -6.29 -1.49 -5.58
N LEU A 9 -5.63 -0.34 -5.37
CA LEU A 9 -4.56 -0.14 -4.37
C LEU A 9 -4.96 -0.30 -2.91
N ALA A 10 -6.25 -0.19 -2.59
CA ALA A 10 -6.75 -0.28 -1.22
C ALA A 10 -7.63 -1.51 -0.97
N LYS A 11 -7.82 -2.38 -1.98
CA LYS A 11 -8.75 -3.51 -1.91
C LYS A 11 -8.43 -4.46 -0.77
N MET A 12 -7.15 -4.67 -0.50
CA MET A 12 -6.65 -5.57 0.52
C MET A 12 -6.53 -4.93 1.91
N LEU A 13 -6.71 -3.62 2.04
CA LEU A 13 -6.56 -2.89 3.30
C LEU A 13 -7.88 -2.89 4.09
N SER A 14 -7.79 -2.81 5.41
CA SER A 14 -8.98 -2.71 6.25
C SER A 14 -9.46 -1.26 6.41
N PRO A 15 -10.77 -1.02 6.63
CA PRO A 15 -11.27 0.27 7.09
C PRO A 15 -10.51 0.72 8.35
N GLY A 16 -10.00 1.95 8.36
CA GLY A 16 -9.15 2.47 9.45
C GLY A 16 -7.64 2.27 9.24
N THR A 17 -7.20 1.78 8.08
CA THR A 17 -5.78 1.77 7.72
C THR A 17 -5.25 3.20 7.57
N TYR A 18 -4.04 3.47 8.06
CA TYR A 18 -3.33 4.75 7.89
C TYR A 18 -2.18 4.56 6.91
N GLY A 19 -1.84 5.58 6.14
CA GLY A 19 -0.69 5.49 5.25
C GLY A 19 -0.51 6.72 4.41
N HIS A 20 0.65 6.82 3.79
CA HIS A 20 1.06 7.94 2.97
C HIS A 20 2.15 7.52 1.97
N GLY A 21 2.19 8.20 0.83
CA GLY A 21 3.29 8.11 -0.13
C GLY A 21 4.44 9.04 0.25
N GLY A 22 5.67 8.57 0.15
CA GLY A 22 6.86 9.38 0.28
C GLY A 22 7.37 9.87 -1.08
N ALA A 23 8.40 10.71 -1.04
CA ALA A 23 9.14 11.09 -2.24
C ALA A 23 9.65 9.85 -3.01
N TRP A 24 9.70 9.98 -4.33
CA TRP A 24 10.26 8.97 -5.26
C TRP A 24 9.63 7.57 -5.15
N GLY A 25 8.38 7.48 -4.70
CA GLY A 25 7.62 6.23 -4.68
C GLY A 25 7.81 5.33 -3.48
N THR A 26 8.42 5.84 -2.41
CA THR A 26 8.33 5.21 -1.09
C THR A 26 6.88 5.14 -0.64
N GLN A 27 6.45 4.07 0.02
CA GLN A 27 5.09 3.96 0.59
C GLN A 27 5.15 3.35 1.97
N ALA A 28 4.37 3.89 2.91
CA ALA A 28 4.20 3.34 4.25
C ALA A 28 2.71 3.28 4.61
N TRP A 29 2.22 2.10 4.94
CA TRP A 29 0.81 1.86 5.30
C TRP A 29 0.72 0.93 6.52
N ILE A 30 -0.13 1.27 7.48
CA ILE A 30 -0.33 0.59 8.76
C ILE A 30 -1.80 0.17 8.84
N ASP A 31 -2.05 -1.14 8.81
CA ASP A 31 -3.38 -1.72 9.01
C ASP A 31 -3.45 -2.30 10.44
N PRO A 32 -4.05 -1.59 11.40
CA PRO A 32 -4.11 -2.03 12.79
C PRO A 32 -5.04 -3.22 13.00
N LYS A 33 -6.01 -3.48 12.09
CA LYS A 33 -6.93 -4.61 12.22
C LYS A 33 -6.27 -5.93 11.82
N LYS A 34 -5.37 -5.86 10.84
CA LYS A 34 -4.57 -7.01 10.39
C LYS A 34 -3.20 -7.06 11.07
N GLU A 35 -2.93 -6.15 12.02
CA GLU A 35 -1.67 -6.09 12.77
C GLU A 35 -0.43 -6.10 11.85
N VAL A 36 -0.49 -5.35 10.73
CA VAL A 36 0.56 -5.35 9.71
C VAL A 36 0.96 -3.94 9.29
N ILE A 37 2.27 -3.77 9.06
CA ILE A 37 2.86 -2.56 8.50
C ILE A 37 3.49 -2.92 7.15
N TYR A 38 3.02 -2.26 6.09
CA TYR A 38 3.57 -2.34 4.74
C TYR A 38 4.56 -1.19 4.53
N VAL A 39 5.81 -1.52 4.23
CA VAL A 39 6.84 -0.55 3.86
C VAL A 39 7.42 -0.92 2.51
N LEU A 40 7.21 -0.07 1.51
CA LEU A 40 7.80 -0.19 0.18
C LEU A 40 8.85 0.90 0.01
N MET A 41 10.11 0.51 -0.14
CA MET A 41 11.20 1.40 -0.50
C MET A 41 11.71 1.00 -1.88
N VAL A 42 11.73 1.95 -2.81
CA VAL A 42 12.16 1.72 -4.19
C VAL A 42 13.18 2.79 -4.58
N GLN A 43 14.21 2.40 -5.33
CA GLN A 43 15.17 3.34 -5.90
C GLN A 43 14.83 3.60 -7.37
N ARG A 44 13.69 4.23 -7.62
CA ARG A 44 13.27 4.64 -8.97
C ARG A 44 12.62 6.00 -8.91
N ALA A 45 13.20 7.00 -9.59
CA ALA A 45 12.72 8.37 -9.52
C ALA A 45 11.58 8.68 -10.52
N ASN A 46 11.40 7.85 -11.55
CA ASN A 46 10.58 8.22 -12.72
C ASN A 46 9.15 7.66 -12.67
N PHE A 47 8.49 7.72 -11.52
CA PHE A 47 7.07 7.39 -11.41
C PHE A 47 6.21 8.62 -11.77
N PRO A 48 5.38 8.56 -12.84
CA PRO A 48 4.47 9.67 -13.16
C PRO A 48 3.46 9.93 -12.04
N ASN A 49 2.97 8.86 -11.41
CA ASN A 49 2.21 8.89 -10.16
C ASN A 49 2.66 7.71 -9.30
N SER A 50 3.36 8.01 -8.21
CA SER A 50 3.87 6.98 -7.30
C SER A 50 2.77 6.35 -6.44
N ASP A 51 1.80 7.15 -6.02
CA ASP A 51 0.70 6.70 -5.17
C ASP A 51 -0.22 5.74 -5.91
N ALA A 52 -0.44 5.99 -7.20
CA ALA A 52 -1.20 5.12 -8.08
C ALA A 52 -0.33 4.18 -8.93
N SER A 53 0.86 3.84 -8.45
CA SER A 53 1.79 3.02 -9.23
C SER A 53 1.41 1.53 -9.25
N PRO A 54 1.59 0.84 -10.40
CA PRO A 54 1.41 -0.63 -10.47
C PRO A 54 2.35 -1.40 -9.52
N VAL A 55 3.51 -0.82 -9.20
CA VAL A 55 4.48 -1.42 -8.26
C VAL A 55 3.92 -1.45 -6.84
N ARG A 56 3.30 -0.34 -6.38
CA ARG A 56 2.63 -0.31 -5.08
C ARG A 56 1.52 -1.35 -5.01
N GLU A 57 0.65 -1.38 -6.02
CA GLU A 57 -0.48 -2.31 -6.08
C GLU A 57 0.01 -3.77 -6.02
N ALA A 58 0.96 -4.13 -6.87
CA ALA A 58 1.54 -5.47 -6.91
C ALA A 58 2.17 -5.87 -5.57
N PHE A 59 2.92 -4.95 -4.94
CA PHE A 59 3.53 -5.18 -3.63
C PHE A 59 2.47 -5.45 -2.55
N GLN A 60 1.47 -4.58 -2.41
CA GLN A 60 0.44 -4.73 -1.37
C GLN A 60 -0.40 -5.99 -1.59
N ASN A 61 -0.76 -6.31 -2.83
CA ASN A 61 -1.46 -7.54 -3.17
C ASN A 61 -0.64 -8.80 -2.84
N ALA A 62 0.64 -8.81 -3.21
CA ALA A 62 1.53 -9.93 -2.93
C ALA A 62 1.73 -10.15 -1.43
N ALA A 63 1.99 -9.07 -0.69
CA ALA A 63 2.13 -9.12 0.77
C ALA A 63 0.84 -9.58 1.44
N ALA A 64 -0.31 -9.04 1.02
CA ALA A 64 -1.61 -9.45 1.56
C ALA A 64 -1.87 -10.93 1.31
N LYS A 65 -1.63 -11.44 0.10
CA LYS A 65 -1.79 -12.87 -0.23
C LYS A 65 -0.86 -13.79 0.57
N ALA A 66 0.34 -13.31 0.91
CA ALA A 66 1.32 -14.09 1.67
C ALA A 66 0.98 -14.18 3.16
N LEU A 67 0.43 -13.10 3.72
CA LEU A 67 0.11 -13.00 5.14
C LEU A 67 -1.33 -13.45 5.46
N TRP A 68 -2.25 -13.22 4.52
CA TRP A 68 -3.69 -13.37 4.72
C TRP A 68 -4.28 -14.15 3.52
N LYS A 69 -4.85 -15.32 3.78
CA LYS A 69 -5.59 -16.11 2.79
C LYS A 69 -7.07 -15.80 2.84
#